data_AF-A4VF55-F1
#
_entry.id   AF-A4VF55-F1
#
_cell.length_a   1.000
_cell.length_b   1.000
_cell.length_c   1.000
_cell.angle_alpha   90.00
_cell.angle_beta   90.00
_cell.angle_gamma   90.00
#
_symmetry.space_group_name_H-M   'P 1'
#
loop_
_entity.id
_entity.type
_entity.pdbx_description
1 polymer ?
#
loop_
_entity_poly.entity_id
_entity_poly.type
_entity_poly.pdbx_seq_one_letter_code
_entity_poly.pdbx_strand_id
1 'polypeptide(L)'
;MGNSSSNQLSPELANKIMGVFRKIDTDGSKCIDKEETLKFWKSNYAKVNTDELFKAVDVDNSGTITEDEWMEFWNSVKKAGYSEQEIEEELEGLLEGFSWVYFDHK
;
A
#
# COMPACT_ATOMS: atom_id res chain seq x y z
N MET A 1 22.96 -18.84 -14.59
CA MET A 1 23.07 -17.38 -14.44
C MET A 1 21.74 -16.80 -14.89
N GLY A 2 20.81 -16.59 -13.96
CA GLY A 2 19.46 -16.11 -14.25
C GLY A 2 19.41 -14.59 -14.18
N ASN A 3 19.16 -13.94 -15.31
CA ASN A 3 18.83 -12.51 -15.39
C ASN A 3 17.47 -12.27 -14.72
N SER A 4 17.43 -11.56 -13.59
CA SER A 4 16.18 -11.03 -13.01
C SER A 4 16.31 -9.61 -12.45
N SER A 5 17.32 -8.86 -12.88
CA SER A 5 17.54 -7.47 -12.48
C SER A 5 16.86 -6.52 -13.46
N SER A 6 15.71 -5.90 -13.11
CA SER A 6 15.36 -4.53 -13.56
C SER A 6 13.97 -3.99 -13.17
N ASN A 7 13.08 -4.73 -12.47
CA ASN A 7 11.74 -4.19 -12.11
C ASN A 7 11.57 -3.77 -10.64
N GLN A 8 12.65 -3.53 -9.90
CA GLN A 8 12.57 -3.10 -8.50
C GLN A 8 12.29 -1.60 -8.40
N LEU A 9 11.38 -1.23 -7.49
CA LEU A 9 11.12 0.15 -7.06
C LEU A 9 12.43 0.83 -6.65
N SER A 10 12.58 2.13 -6.94
CA SER A 10 13.75 2.89 -6.49
C SER A 10 13.85 2.89 -4.95
N PRO A 11 15.07 2.94 -4.39
CA PRO A 11 15.26 2.96 -2.93
C PRO A 11 14.51 4.10 -2.23
N GLU A 12 14.39 5.24 -2.89
CA GLU A 12 13.66 6.41 -2.38
C GLU A 12 12.16 6.12 -2.29
N LEU A 13 11.58 5.56 -3.35
CA LEU A 13 10.17 5.18 -3.39
C LEU A 13 9.85 4.07 -2.38
N ALA A 14 10.71 3.06 -2.28
CA ALA A 14 10.58 1.99 -1.27
C ALA A 14 10.57 2.56 0.16
N ASN A 15 11.41 3.56 0.46
CA ASN A 15 11.40 4.23 1.75
C ASN A 15 10.08 5.00 1.99
N LYS A 16 9.53 5.65 0.96
CA LYS A 16 8.23 6.33 1.07
C LYS A 16 7.09 5.36 1.29
N ILE A 17 7.03 4.29 0.51
CA ILE A 17 6.07 3.18 0.65
C ILE A 17 6.07 2.62 2.07
N MET A 18 7.26 2.34 2.60
CA MET A 18 7.42 1.86 3.98
C MET A 18 7.14 2.92 5.03
N GLY A 19 7.40 4.19 4.71
CA GLY A 19 7.02 5.33 5.55
C GLY A 19 5.51 5.44 5.73
N VAL A 20 4.74 5.24 4.65
CA VAL A 20 3.27 5.19 4.72
C VAL A 20 2.80 4.00 5.54
N PHE A 21 3.36 2.81 5.28
CA PHE A 21 3.03 1.61 6.02
C PHE A 21 3.17 1.82 7.54
N ARG A 22 4.34 2.32 7.98
CA ARG A 22 4.63 2.63 9.39
C ARG A 22 3.79 3.75 9.99
N LYS A 23 3.13 4.54 9.14
CA LYS A 23 2.22 5.60 9.62
C LYS A 23 0.86 5.02 9.97
N ILE A 24 0.46 3.97 9.26
CA ILE A 24 -0.78 3.23 9.49
C ILE A 24 -0.57 2.20 10.60
N ASP A 25 0.53 1.45 10.54
CA ASP A 25 1.03 0.53 11.59
C ASP A 25 1.46 1.36 12.82
N THR A 26 0.51 1.60 13.71
CA THR A 26 0.68 2.42 14.90
C THR A 26 1.22 1.63 16.08
N ASP A 27 1.03 0.31 16.09
CA ASP A 27 1.50 -0.57 17.15
C ASP A 27 2.90 -1.15 16.87
N GLY A 28 3.40 -1.00 15.64
CA GLY A 28 4.71 -1.46 15.20
C GLY A 28 4.77 -2.98 15.05
N SER A 29 3.63 -3.63 14.84
CA SER A 29 3.50 -5.07 14.65
C SER A 29 4.06 -5.53 13.30
N LYS A 30 4.38 -4.58 12.40
CA LYS A 30 4.83 -4.83 11.01
C LYS A 30 3.75 -5.46 10.14
N CYS A 31 2.50 -5.40 10.58
CA CYS A 31 1.34 -5.89 9.86
C CYS A 31 0.22 -4.87 10.06
N ILE A 32 -0.34 -4.34 8.98
CA ILE A 32 -1.49 -3.45 9.08
C ILE A 32 -2.74 -4.29 9.25
N ASP A 33 -3.40 -4.15 10.38
CA ASP A 33 -4.70 -4.75 10.62
C ASP A 33 -5.86 -3.77 10.36
N LYS A 34 -7.08 -4.32 10.31
CA LYS A 34 -8.28 -3.53 10.03
C LYS A 34 -8.54 -2.48 11.12
N GLU A 35 -8.15 -2.73 12.36
CA GLU A 35 -8.37 -1.76 13.44
C GLU A 35 -7.44 -0.56 13.29
N GLU A 36 -6.21 -0.78 12.86
CA GLU A 36 -5.23 0.27 12.58
C GLU A 36 -5.66 1.18 11.44
N THR A 37 -6.10 0.63 10.30
CA THR A 37 -6.63 1.44 9.19
C THR A 37 -7.87 2.22 9.60
N LEU A 38 -8.76 1.63 10.41
CA LEU A 38 -9.92 2.31 10.96
C LEU A 38 -9.52 3.48 11.88
N LYS A 39 -8.52 3.27 12.72
CA LYS A 39 -7.95 4.32 13.59
C LYS A 39 -7.19 5.38 12.81
N PHE A 40 -6.64 5.03 11.64
CA PHE A 40 -5.93 5.96 10.77
C PHE A 40 -6.90 6.92 10.08
N TRP A 41 -7.89 6.39 9.35
CA TRP A 41 -8.83 7.23 8.59
C TRP A 41 -9.89 7.95 9.43
N LYS A 42 -10.24 7.45 10.64
CA LYS A 42 -11.20 8.05 11.62
C LYS A 42 -12.51 8.63 11.06
N SER A 43 -12.90 8.24 9.85
CA SER A 43 -14.01 8.82 9.10
C SER A 43 -15.07 7.76 8.82
N ASN A 44 -16.28 8.17 8.44
CA ASN A 44 -17.35 7.22 8.08
C ASN A 44 -16.95 6.28 6.93
N TYR A 45 -15.99 6.70 6.11
CA TYR A 45 -15.46 5.92 4.99
C TYR A 45 -14.30 4.99 5.38
N ALA A 46 -13.82 5.04 6.63
CA ALA A 46 -12.69 4.22 7.06
C ALA A 46 -12.94 2.72 6.86
N LYS A 47 -14.18 2.24 7.07
CA LYS A 47 -14.55 0.84 6.79
C LYS A 47 -14.46 0.50 5.31
N VAL A 48 -14.92 1.39 4.44
CA VAL A 48 -14.90 1.17 2.99
C VAL A 48 -13.46 1.19 2.49
N ASN A 49 -12.68 2.21 2.88
CA ASN A 49 -11.26 2.31 2.54
C ASN A 49 -10.47 1.10 3.04
N THR A 50 -10.75 0.64 4.26
CA THR A 50 -10.12 -0.57 4.80
C THR A 50 -10.46 -1.78 3.95
N ASP A 51 -11.73 -2.02 3.64
CA ASP A 51 -12.12 -3.20 2.87
C ASP A 51 -11.52 -3.18 1.44
N GLU A 52 -11.53 -2.02 0.79
CA GLU A 52 -10.94 -1.82 -0.55
C GLU A 52 -9.42 -1.98 -0.54
N LEU A 53 -8.74 -1.41 0.46
CA LEU A 53 -7.30 -1.54 0.63
C LEU A 53 -6.90 -3.01 0.81
N PHE A 54 -7.59 -3.73 1.70
CA PHE A 54 -7.32 -5.14 1.93
C PHE A 54 -7.60 -5.95 0.67
N LYS A 55 -8.71 -5.72 -0.03
CA LYS A 55 -8.97 -6.42 -1.30
C LYS A 55 -7.88 -6.22 -2.35
N ALA A 56 -7.25 -5.04 -2.36
CA ALA A 56 -6.19 -4.72 -3.32
C ALA A 56 -4.83 -5.29 -2.92
N VAL A 57 -4.51 -5.31 -1.62
CA VAL A 57 -3.15 -5.62 -1.12
C VAL A 57 -3.05 -6.97 -0.40
N ASP A 58 -4.07 -7.40 0.34
CA ASP A 58 -4.14 -8.69 1.05
C ASP A 58 -4.43 -9.83 0.06
N VAL A 59 -3.39 -10.21 -0.69
CA VAL A 59 -3.46 -11.24 -1.74
C VAL A 59 -3.79 -12.61 -1.15
N ASP A 60 -3.24 -12.93 0.03
CA ASP A 60 -3.50 -14.20 0.71
C ASP A 60 -4.86 -14.22 1.44
N ASN A 61 -5.55 -13.07 1.53
CA ASN A 61 -6.79 -12.91 2.29
C ASN A 61 -6.60 -13.31 3.76
N SER A 62 -5.42 -13.05 4.30
CA SER A 62 -5.03 -13.34 5.68
C SER A 62 -5.80 -12.47 6.69
N GLY A 63 -6.33 -11.33 6.23
CA GLY A 63 -7.01 -10.34 7.05
C GLY A 63 -6.05 -9.33 7.69
N THR A 64 -4.77 -9.34 7.30
CA THR A 64 -3.71 -8.40 7.68
C THR A 64 -2.80 -8.13 6.49
N ILE A 65 -2.28 -6.91 6.36
CA ILE A 65 -1.35 -6.59 5.28
C ILE A 65 0.08 -6.56 5.84
N THR A 66 0.93 -7.46 5.39
CA THR A 66 2.33 -7.52 5.82
C THR A 66 3.21 -6.54 5.04
N GLU A 67 4.41 -6.22 5.58
CA GLU A 67 5.41 -5.41 4.87
C GLU A 67 5.72 -5.96 3.47
N ASP A 68 5.72 -7.28 3.31
CA ASP A 68 6.02 -7.97 2.04
C ASP A 68 4.89 -7.77 1.03
N GLU A 69 3.64 -8.06 1.40
CA GLU A 69 2.46 -7.85 0.55
C GLU A 69 2.30 -6.39 0.13
N TRP A 70 2.55 -5.47 1.06
CA TRP A 70 2.53 -4.04 0.77
C TRP A 70 3.56 -3.67 -0.30
N MET A 71 4.80 -4.14 -0.15
CA MET A 71 5.86 -3.88 -1.15
C MET A 71 5.58 -4.57 -2.48
N GLU A 72 5.05 -5.79 -2.48
CA GLU A 72 4.67 -6.54 -3.67
C GLU A 72 3.55 -5.85 -4.45
N PHE A 73 2.58 -5.27 -3.77
CA PHE A 73 1.50 -4.49 -4.39
C PHE A 73 2.05 -3.31 -5.19
N TRP A 74 2.87 -2.45 -4.56
CA TRP A 74 3.45 -1.28 -5.24
C TRP A 74 4.41 -1.68 -6.35
N ASN A 75 5.12 -2.80 -6.19
CA ASN A 75 5.94 -3.37 -7.24
C ASN A 75 5.07 -3.84 -8.43
N SER A 76 3.88 -4.36 -8.17
CA SER A 76 2.90 -4.75 -9.18
C SER A 76 2.30 -3.53 -9.88
N VAL A 77 1.97 -2.46 -9.15
CA VAL A 77 1.58 -1.16 -9.72
C VAL A 77 2.69 -0.63 -10.63
N LYS A 78 3.95 -0.67 -10.18
CA LYS A 78 5.09 -0.27 -11.01
C LYS A 78 5.22 -1.12 -12.28
N LYS A 79 5.04 -2.43 -12.17
CA LYS A 79 5.03 -3.38 -13.30
C LYS A 79 3.86 -3.14 -14.25
N ALA A 80 2.71 -2.69 -13.75
CA ALA A 80 1.54 -2.36 -14.56
C ALA A 80 1.75 -1.11 -15.44
N GLY A 81 2.84 -0.37 -15.22
CA GLY A 81 3.27 0.74 -16.08
C GLY A 81 3.15 2.12 -15.43
N TYR A 82 2.78 2.18 -14.15
CA TYR A 82 2.70 3.43 -13.40
C TYR A 82 4.10 4.01 -13.13
N SER A 83 4.20 5.34 -13.20
CA SER A 83 5.43 6.07 -12.88
C SER A 83 5.66 6.08 -11.38
N GLU A 84 6.92 6.26 -10.95
CA GLU A 84 7.22 6.38 -9.51
C GLU A 84 6.56 7.61 -8.90
N GLN A 85 6.45 8.69 -9.68
CA GLN A 85 5.74 9.90 -9.27
C GLN A 85 4.24 9.65 -9.07
N GLU A 86 3.59 8.91 -9.97
CA GLU A 86 2.17 8.55 -9.81
C GLU A 86 1.96 7.73 -8.53
N ILE A 87 2.82 6.73 -8.28
CA ILE A 87 2.78 5.94 -7.05
C ILE A 87 2.97 6.83 -5.81
N GLU A 88 3.88 7.79 -5.87
CA GLU A 88 4.15 8.72 -4.77
C GLU A 88 2.96 9.63 -4.47
N GLU A 89 2.34 10.22 -5.50
CA GLU A 89 1.15 11.07 -5.34
C GLU A 89 -0.01 10.28 -4.70
N GLU A 90 -0.16 9.02 -5.06
CA GLU A 90 -1.17 8.12 -4.49
C GLU A 90 -0.89 7.75 -3.03
N LEU A 91 0.38 7.51 -2.69
CA LEU A 91 0.83 7.29 -1.30
C LEU A 91 0.56 8.51 -0.41
N GLU A 92 0.78 9.72 -0.93
CA GLU A 92 0.46 10.97 -0.24
C GLU A 92 -1.05 11.15 -0.05
N GLY A 93 -1.84 10.86 -1.09
CA GLY A 93 -3.30 10.88 -1.00
C GLY A 93 -3.83 9.94 0.09
N LEU A 94 -3.25 8.74 0.18
CA LEU A 94 -3.56 7.77 1.23
C LEU A 94 -3.26 8.33 2.62
N LEU A 95 -2.10 8.97 2.80
CA LEU A 95 -1.68 9.57 4.07
C LEU A 95 -2.55 10.74 4.52
N GLU A 96 -2.99 11.57 3.59
CA GLU A 96 -3.88 12.70 3.88
C GLU A 96 -5.31 12.26 4.22
N GLY A 97 -5.59 10.95 4.13
CA GLY A 97 -6.89 10.38 4.48
C GLY A 97 -7.91 10.47 3.35
N PHE A 98 -7.45 10.69 2.11
CA PHE A 98 -8.30 10.53 0.95
C PHE A 98 -8.71 9.05 0.78
N SER A 99 -9.76 8.83 0.00
CA SER A 99 -10.27 7.49 -0.30
C SER A 99 -9.16 6.66 -0.96
N TRP A 100 -9.03 5.40 -0.56
CA TRP A 100 -8.17 4.46 -1.29
C TRP A 100 -8.59 4.44 -2.76
N VAL A 101 -7.64 4.63 -3.66
CA VAL A 101 -7.90 4.65 -5.11
C VAL A 101 -7.81 3.22 -5.61
N TYR A 102 -8.91 2.74 -6.19
CA TYR A 102 -8.97 1.43 -6.82
C TYR A 102 -8.13 1.46 -8.11
N PHE A 103 -6.93 0.89 -8.08
CA PHE A 103 -6.09 0.67 -9.26
C PHE A 103 -6.63 -0.52 -10.09
N ASP A 104 -7.84 -0.40 -10.64
CA ASP A 104 -8.36 -1.39 -11.59
C ASP A 104 -8.16 -0.94 -13.02
N HIS A 105 -7.32 -1.73 -13.68
CA HIS A 105 -7.13 -1.89 -15.12
C HIS A 105 -7.24 -0.64 -16.00
N LYS A 106 -6.09 -0.24 -16.54
CA LYS A 106 -6.06 0.38 -17.87
C LYS A 106 -6.29 -0.65 -18.97
#